data_AF-A0A554VDI5-F1
#
_entry.id   AF-A0A554VDI5-F1
#
_cell.length_a   1.000
_cell.length_b   1.000
_cell.length_c   1.000
_cell.angle_alpha   90.00
_cell.angle_beta   90.00
_cell.angle_gamma   90.00
#
_symmetry.space_group_name_H-M   'P 1'
#
loop_
_entity.id
_entity.type
_entity.pdbx_description
1 polymer ?
#
loop_
_entity_poly.entity_id
_entity_poly.type
_entity_poly.pdbx_seq_one_letter_code
_entity_poly.pdbx_strand_id
1 'polypeptide(L)'
;MKKISLKHGQSGIIEYNELKITTNLNIYDKSSAAHLIGDISLEVQNNGESIASFYINNDPSESSYYTKAYKKYFLTFLIENSNYYLSIEPIRLGKTFALLNTGSIMVGDKSDLEIELIDCYHEWGYDGPPEDKDRKYFDTANYTLKVITKDTIKSFNFYDSIIKNKYTIALENYTIDILSDRYTHTSCLLEMIINKK
;
A
#
# COMPACT_ATOMS: atom_id res chain seq x y z
N MET A 1 -16.12 8.17 9.02
CA MET A 1 -14.84 7.74 9.62
C MET A 1 -15.13 7.12 10.98
N LYS A 2 -14.60 5.93 11.27
CA LYS A 2 -14.60 5.29 12.59
C LYS A 2 -13.16 5.21 13.08
N LYS A 3 -12.89 5.78 14.26
CA LYS A 3 -11.57 5.75 14.90
C LYS A 3 -11.61 4.78 16.08
N ILE A 4 -10.73 3.79 16.08
CA ILE A 4 -10.65 2.74 17.10
C ILE A 4 -9.33 2.90 17.85
N SER A 5 -9.38 2.95 19.18
CA SER A 5 -8.18 2.90 20.02
C SER A 5 -7.62 1.48 20.05
N LEU A 6 -6.32 1.36 19.85
CA LEU A 6 -5.58 0.12 19.86
C LEU A 6 -4.82 -0.01 21.17
N LYS A 7 -4.70 -1.24 21.66
CA LYS A 7 -3.90 -1.57 22.85
C LYS A 7 -2.97 -2.72 22.49
N HIS A 8 -1.74 -2.64 23.03
CA HIS A 8 -0.74 -3.65 22.80
C HIS A 8 -1.23 -5.04 23.22
N GLY A 9 -1.04 -6.04 22.36
CA GLY A 9 -1.41 -7.44 22.60
C GLY A 9 -2.92 -7.71 22.72
N GLN A 10 -3.77 -6.70 22.56
CA GLN A 10 -5.22 -6.88 22.65
C GLN A 10 -5.81 -7.06 21.25
N SER A 11 -6.49 -8.19 21.05
CA SER A 11 -7.31 -8.45 19.87
C SER A 11 -8.78 -8.48 20.26
N GLY A 12 -9.62 -7.86 19.43
CA GLY A 12 -11.07 -7.86 19.56
C GLY A 12 -11.70 -7.63 18.20
N ILE A 13 -12.93 -8.13 18.01
CA ILE A 13 -13.66 -7.95 16.75
C ILE A 13 -14.23 -6.54 16.70
N ILE A 14 -13.87 -5.82 15.65
CA ILE A 14 -14.37 -4.48 15.32
C ILE A 14 -15.27 -4.63 14.09
N GLU A 15 -16.57 -4.41 14.29
CA GLU A 15 -17.51 -4.37 13.17
C GLU A 15 -17.57 -2.96 12.56
N TYR A 16 -17.47 -2.86 11.25
CA TYR A 16 -17.66 -1.61 10.52
C TYR A 16 -18.26 -1.89 9.14
N ASN A 17 -19.55 -1.58 8.97
CA ASN A 17 -20.34 -1.96 7.78
C ASN A 17 -20.17 -3.47 7.48
N GLU A 18 -19.69 -3.84 6.29
CA GLU A 18 -19.43 -5.23 5.91
C GLU A 18 -18.11 -5.82 6.44
N LEU A 19 -17.30 -5.05 7.16
CA LEU A 19 -16.01 -5.51 7.68
C LEU A 19 -16.13 -6.07 9.10
N LYS A 20 -15.44 -7.20 9.33
CA LYS A 20 -15.23 -7.80 10.65
C LYS A 20 -13.73 -7.87 10.91
N ILE A 21 -13.22 -6.81 11.51
CA ILE A 21 -11.80 -6.57 11.63
C ILE A 21 -11.27 -7.08 12.97
N THR A 22 -10.13 -7.73 12.95
CA THR A 22 -9.29 -7.93 14.13
C THR A 22 -7.97 -7.20 13.96
N THR A 23 -7.38 -6.75 15.05
CA THR A 23 -6.11 -6.02 15.04
C THR A 23 -5.14 -6.65 16.02
N ASN A 24 -3.86 -6.70 15.65
CA ASN A 24 -2.78 -7.09 16.54
C ASN A 24 -1.70 -5.99 16.55
N LEU A 25 -1.61 -5.24 17.65
CA LEU A 25 -0.61 -4.19 17.85
C LEU A 25 0.55 -4.73 18.69
N ASN A 26 1.75 -4.75 18.11
CA ASN A 26 2.98 -5.06 18.80
C ASN A 26 3.83 -3.81 18.96
N ILE A 27 4.34 -3.60 20.18
CA ILE A 27 5.30 -2.55 20.51
C ILE A 27 6.52 -3.29 21.02
N TYR A 28 7.63 -3.19 20.29
CA TYR A 28 8.83 -3.94 20.63
C TYR A 28 9.60 -3.21 21.72
N ASP A 29 9.70 -3.83 22.90
CA ASP A 29 10.33 -3.24 24.08
C ASP A 29 11.71 -3.85 24.38
N LYS A 30 12.27 -3.59 25.56
CA LYS A 30 13.59 -4.08 25.98
C LYS A 30 13.71 -5.61 26.04
N SER A 31 12.59 -6.34 26.02
CA SER A 31 12.57 -7.81 25.94
C SER A 31 12.68 -8.34 24.51
N SER A 32 12.57 -7.46 23.51
CA SER A 32 12.68 -7.80 22.09
C SER A 32 14.14 -7.87 21.62
N ALA A 33 14.36 -8.40 20.42
CA ALA A 33 15.68 -8.38 19.79
C ALA A 33 16.18 -6.94 19.64
N ALA A 34 17.47 -6.70 19.86
CA ALA A 34 18.04 -5.35 19.95
C ALA A 34 17.73 -4.45 18.73
N HIS A 35 17.64 -5.02 17.53
CA HIS A 35 17.33 -4.30 16.29
C HIS A 35 15.85 -3.95 16.11
N LEU A 36 14.95 -4.50 16.94
CA LEU A 36 13.51 -4.22 16.92
C LEU A 36 13.09 -3.27 18.04
N ILE A 37 13.92 -3.06 19.07
CA ILE A 37 13.53 -2.29 20.24
C ILE A 37 13.11 -0.89 19.82
N GLY A 38 11.85 -0.54 20.08
CA GLY A 38 11.16 0.72 19.79
C GLY A 38 10.35 0.73 18.48
N ASP A 39 10.49 -0.30 17.64
CA ASP A 39 9.63 -0.48 16.48
C ASP A 39 8.19 -0.76 16.91
N ILE A 40 7.25 -0.49 15.99
CA ILE A 40 5.82 -0.72 16.18
C ILE A 40 5.27 -1.44 14.96
N SER A 41 4.53 -2.53 15.18
CA SER A 41 3.80 -3.22 14.12
C SER A 41 2.32 -3.33 14.43
N LEU A 42 1.48 -3.13 13.41
CA LEU A 42 0.04 -3.34 13.49
C LEU A 42 -0.39 -4.24 12.34
N GLU A 43 -0.89 -5.42 12.66
CA GLU A 43 -1.58 -6.27 11.69
C GLU A 43 -3.09 -6.04 11.79
N VAL A 44 -3.74 -5.93 10.64
CA VAL A 44 -5.19 -5.79 10.49
C VAL A 44 -5.68 -6.94 9.63
N GLN A 45 -6.61 -7.72 10.17
CA GLN A 45 -7.21 -8.86 9.50
C GLN A 45 -8.71 -8.65 9.32
N ASN A 46 -9.30 -9.23 8.28
CA ASN A 46 -10.74 -9.31 8.09
C ASN A 46 -11.13 -10.77 7.90
N ASN A 47 -11.99 -11.29 8.79
CA ASN A 47 -12.34 -12.72 8.85
C ASN A 47 -11.10 -13.65 8.92
N GLY A 48 -10.03 -13.23 9.58
CA GLY A 48 -8.79 -14.02 9.75
C GLY A 48 -7.77 -13.88 8.61
N GLU A 49 -8.12 -13.21 7.51
CA GLU A 49 -7.17 -12.91 6.43
C GLU A 49 -6.51 -11.56 6.65
N SER A 50 -5.18 -11.49 6.48
CA SER A 50 -4.43 -10.23 6.60
C SER A 50 -4.80 -9.28 5.45
N ILE A 51 -5.28 -8.08 5.80
CA ILE A 51 -5.73 -7.07 4.81
C ILE A 51 -4.87 -5.81 4.82
N ALA A 52 -4.17 -5.54 5.92
CA ALA A 52 -3.20 -4.48 6.01
C ALA A 52 -2.21 -4.76 7.14
N SER A 53 -0.94 -4.51 6.87
CA SER A 53 0.13 -4.52 7.87
C SER A 53 0.80 -3.15 7.91
N PHE A 54 1.02 -2.59 9.08
CA PHE A 54 1.74 -1.34 9.28
C PHE A 54 2.99 -1.64 10.08
N TYR A 55 4.10 -1.05 9.69
CA TYR A 55 5.37 -1.15 10.40
C TYR A 55 5.95 0.25 10.49
N ILE A 56 6.34 0.64 11.70
CA ILE A 56 7.05 1.88 11.98
C ILE A 56 8.38 1.44 12.57
N ASN A 57 9.43 1.66 11.78
CA ASN A 57 10.81 1.43 12.19
C ASN A 57 11.28 2.62 13.05
N ASN A 58 12.15 2.37 14.00
CA ASN A 58 12.93 3.37 14.69
C ASN A 58 13.93 4.11 13.79
N ASP A 59 14.27 3.55 12.64
CA ASP A 59 15.04 4.25 11.62
C ASP A 59 14.13 5.20 10.82
N PRO A 60 14.30 6.52 10.95
CA PRO A 60 13.48 7.50 10.24
C PRO A 60 13.73 7.53 8.73
N SER A 61 14.74 6.81 8.21
CA SER A 61 15.02 6.71 6.77
C SER A 61 14.08 5.76 6.03
N GLU A 62 13.36 4.88 6.75
CA GLU A 62 12.38 3.98 6.13
C GLU A 62 11.00 4.63 5.99
N SER A 63 10.44 4.55 4.79
CA SER A 63 9.10 5.05 4.51
C SER A 63 8.03 4.15 5.14
N SER A 64 7.23 4.74 6.04
CA SER A 64 6.08 4.08 6.67
C SER A 64 4.78 4.51 5.98
N TYR A 65 4.03 3.56 5.45
CA TYR A 65 2.73 3.85 4.82
C TYR A 65 1.63 3.87 5.86
N TYR A 66 1.18 5.06 6.24
CA TYR A 66 0.16 5.18 7.29
C TYR A 66 -1.25 4.93 6.81
N THR A 67 -1.52 4.98 5.50
CA THR A 67 -2.84 4.65 4.93
C THR A 67 -2.71 3.55 3.89
N LYS A 68 -3.46 2.46 4.07
CA LYS A 68 -3.59 1.36 3.11
C LYS A 68 -5.04 1.25 2.63
N ALA A 69 -5.24 0.93 1.36
CA ALA A 69 -6.57 0.72 0.80
C ALA A 69 -6.96 -0.76 0.79
N TYR A 70 -8.20 -1.06 1.18
CA TYR A 70 -8.79 -2.39 1.11
C TYR A 70 -10.27 -2.29 0.73
N LYS A 71 -10.65 -2.95 -0.37
CA LYS A 71 -12.00 -2.82 -0.96
C LYS A 71 -12.35 -1.34 -1.16
N LYS A 72 -13.40 -0.84 -0.52
CA LYS A 72 -13.84 0.56 -0.60
C LYS A 72 -13.40 1.42 0.59
N TYR A 73 -12.44 0.96 1.38
CA TYR A 73 -12.02 1.59 2.63
C TYR A 73 -10.55 1.96 2.65
N PHE A 74 -10.26 3.12 3.25
CA PHE A 74 -8.95 3.45 3.79
C PHE A 74 -8.84 2.95 5.22
N LEU A 75 -7.71 2.30 5.49
CA LEU A 75 -7.25 1.90 6.81
C LEU A 75 -6.04 2.76 7.15
N THR A 76 -6.16 3.62 8.15
CA THR A 76 -5.11 4.54 8.54
C THR A 76 -4.60 4.25 9.95
N PHE A 77 -3.32 3.97 10.11
CA PHE A 77 -2.67 3.84 11.40
C PHE A 77 -2.22 5.22 11.90
N LEU A 78 -2.71 5.62 13.08
CA LEU A 78 -2.48 6.95 13.67
C LEU A 78 -1.82 6.82 15.04
N ILE A 79 -0.87 7.72 15.30
CA ILE A 79 -0.24 7.88 16.61
C ILE A 79 -0.48 9.32 17.07
N GLU A 80 -1.23 9.49 18.16
CA GLU A 80 -1.57 10.81 18.71
C GLU A 80 -1.38 10.81 20.22
N ASN A 81 -0.55 11.72 20.74
CA ASN A 81 -0.26 11.82 22.17
C ASN A 81 0.15 10.47 22.79
N SER A 82 1.02 9.72 22.09
CA SER A 82 1.47 8.36 22.46
C SER A 82 0.36 7.29 22.53
N ASN A 83 -0.83 7.57 21.97
CA ASN A 83 -1.90 6.60 21.81
C ASN A 83 -1.98 6.13 20.35
N TYR A 84 -2.35 4.87 20.18
CA TYR A 84 -2.43 4.20 18.88
C TYR A 84 -3.88 4.06 18.45
N TYR A 85 -4.15 4.35 17.18
CA TYR A 85 -5.48 4.24 16.61
C TYR A 85 -5.48 3.63 15.21
N LEU A 86 -6.50 2.84 14.91
CA LEU A 86 -6.88 2.52 13.54
C LEU A 86 -8.07 3.39 13.15
N SER A 87 -7.93 4.20 12.10
CA SER A 87 -9.03 4.91 11.47
C SER A 87 -9.51 4.17 10.24
N ILE A 88 -10.82 4.01 10.10
CA ILE A 88 -11.47 3.39 8.95
C ILE A 88 -12.42 4.40 8.33
N GLU A 89 -12.27 4.64 7.03
CA GLU A 89 -13.18 5.52 6.29
C GLU A 89 -13.34 5.08 4.85
N PRO A 90 -14.44 5.46 4.16
CA PRO A 90 -14.57 5.24 2.73
C PRO A 90 -13.43 5.88 1.95
N ILE A 91 -13.01 5.24 0.86
CA ILE A 91 -12.02 5.80 -0.07
C ILE A 91 -12.56 7.10 -0.66
N ARG A 92 -11.71 8.12 -0.68
CA ARG A 92 -11.99 9.46 -1.23
C ARG A 92 -10.82 9.91 -2.10
N LEU A 93 -11.14 10.65 -3.15
CA LEU A 93 -10.15 11.27 -4.03
C LEU A 93 -9.29 12.28 -3.25
N GLY A 94 -8.06 12.50 -3.71
CA GLY A 94 -7.13 13.48 -3.15
C GLY A 94 -6.39 13.04 -1.88
N LYS A 95 -6.62 11.82 -1.38
CA LYS A 95 -5.85 11.25 -0.26
C LYS A 95 -4.82 10.26 -0.77
N THR A 96 -3.58 10.39 -0.31
CA THR A 96 -2.52 9.40 -0.57
C THR A 96 -2.78 8.11 0.19
N PHE A 97 -2.54 6.98 -0.45
CA PHE A 97 -2.65 5.66 0.14
C PHE A 97 -1.72 4.66 -0.55
N ALA A 98 -1.47 3.55 0.13
CA ALA A 98 -0.77 2.40 -0.41
C ALA A 98 -1.76 1.32 -0.90
N LEU A 99 -1.57 0.86 -2.14
CA LEU A 99 -2.26 -0.27 -2.75
C LEU A 99 -1.37 -1.51 -2.71
N LEU A 100 -1.89 -2.62 -2.20
CA LEU A 100 -1.22 -3.93 -2.17
C LEU A 100 -1.70 -4.79 -3.34
N ASN A 101 -0.87 -5.74 -3.78
CA ASN A 101 -1.24 -6.74 -4.80
C ASN A 101 -2.15 -7.88 -4.30
N THR A 102 -3.00 -7.60 -3.31
CA THR A 102 -3.85 -8.60 -2.63
C THR A 102 -5.32 -8.46 -2.97
N GLY A 103 -5.67 -7.56 -3.90
CA GLY A 103 -7.03 -7.42 -4.40
C GLY A 103 -7.29 -6.06 -5.04
N SER A 104 -8.53 -5.88 -5.48
CA SER A 104 -8.99 -4.62 -6.05
C SER A 104 -9.57 -3.67 -4.99
N ILE A 105 -9.52 -2.38 -5.31
CA ILE A 105 -10.13 -1.31 -4.52
C ILE A 105 -11.17 -0.57 -5.35
N MET A 106 -12.20 -0.07 -4.69
CA MET A 106 -13.27 0.70 -5.31
C MET A 106 -13.20 2.15 -4.84
N VAL A 107 -13.17 3.08 -5.80
CA VAL A 107 -13.03 4.52 -5.56
C VAL A 107 -14.30 5.22 -6.05
N GLY A 108 -14.89 6.06 -5.18
CA GLY A 108 -16.09 6.85 -5.47
C GLY A 108 -17.40 6.27 -4.92
N ASP A 109 -18.40 7.14 -4.73
CA ASP A 109 -19.68 6.80 -4.06
C ASP A 109 -20.54 5.79 -4.85
N LYS A 110 -20.26 5.60 -6.14
CA LYS A 110 -20.95 4.64 -7.02
C LYS A 110 -20.03 3.57 -7.60
N SER A 111 -18.82 3.40 -7.06
CA SER A 111 -17.87 2.41 -7.59
C SER A 111 -17.48 2.68 -9.05
N ASP A 112 -17.28 3.96 -9.41
CA ASP A 112 -17.04 4.38 -10.80
C ASP A 112 -15.63 4.00 -11.31
N LEU A 113 -14.73 3.71 -10.38
CA LEU A 113 -13.33 3.38 -10.64
C LEU A 113 -12.90 2.22 -9.74
N GLU A 114 -12.48 1.12 -10.35
CA GLU A 114 -11.85 -0.01 -9.69
C GLU A 114 -10.37 -0.08 -10.11
N ILE A 115 -9.49 -0.32 -9.15
CA ILE A 115 -8.05 -0.39 -9.37
C ILE A 115 -7.52 -1.65 -8.70
N GLU A 116 -6.65 -2.36 -9.41
CA GLU A 116 -6.07 -3.63 -8.97
C GLU A 116 -4.60 -3.67 -9.40
N LEU A 117 -3.69 -3.92 -8.46
CA LEU A 117 -2.30 -4.23 -8.77
C LEU A 117 -2.23 -5.74 -9.03
N ILE A 118 -2.30 -6.13 -10.30
CA ILE A 118 -2.50 -7.54 -10.70
C ILE A 118 -1.21 -8.33 -10.84
N ASP A 119 -0.09 -7.64 -11.08
CA ASP A 119 1.21 -8.30 -11.21
C ASP A 119 2.34 -7.37 -10.80
N CYS A 120 3.40 -7.98 -10.29
CA CYS A 120 4.67 -7.34 -10.04
C CYS A 120 5.78 -8.38 -10.01
N TYR A 121 6.87 -8.08 -10.71
CA TYR A 121 8.00 -8.97 -10.80
C TYR A 121 9.29 -8.17 -10.86
N HIS A 122 10.38 -8.86 -10.55
CA HIS A 122 11.70 -8.26 -10.46
C HIS A 122 12.58 -8.80 -11.56
N GLU A 123 13.20 -7.91 -12.32
CA GLU A 123 14.13 -8.24 -13.39
C GLU A 123 15.50 -7.64 -13.07
N TRP A 124 16.53 -8.45 -13.26
CA TRP A 124 17.91 -8.00 -13.15
C TRP A 124 18.75 -8.65 -14.25
N GLY A 125 19.78 -7.95 -14.70
CA GLY A 125 20.61 -8.44 -15.79
C GLY A 125 21.50 -7.36 -16.39
N TYR A 126 21.97 -7.63 -17.60
CA TYR A 126 22.74 -6.68 -18.41
C TYR A 126 21.98 -6.42 -19.70
N ASP A 127 21.95 -5.17 -20.15
CA ASP A 127 21.28 -4.76 -21.40
C ASP A 127 22.04 -5.17 -22.68
N GLY A 128 23.21 -5.79 -22.52
CA GLY A 128 24.07 -6.24 -23.60
C GLY A 128 24.80 -7.57 -23.30
N PRO A 129 25.37 -8.20 -24.33
CA PRO A 129 26.07 -9.47 -24.19
C PRO A 129 27.37 -9.31 -23.36
N PRO A 130 27.92 -10.40 -22.79
CA PRO A 130 29.11 -10.33 -21.92
C PRO A 130 30.37 -9.73 -22.56
N GLU A 131 30.49 -9.80 -23.88
CA GLU A 131 31.61 -9.24 -24.65
C GLU A 131 31.55 -7.71 -24.76
N ASP A 132 30.37 -7.11 -24.54
CA ASP A 132 30.20 -5.66 -24.53
C ASP A 132 30.71 -5.10 -23.20
N LYS A 133 31.75 -4.26 -23.28
CA LYS A 133 32.35 -3.61 -22.11
C LYS A 133 31.49 -2.46 -21.56
N ASP A 134 30.60 -1.92 -22.38
CA ASP A 134 29.73 -0.79 -22.04
C ASP A 134 28.33 -1.24 -21.61
N ARG A 135 28.09 -2.55 -21.51
CA ARG A 135 26.82 -3.11 -21.00
C ARG A 135 26.50 -2.56 -19.61
N LYS A 136 25.26 -2.19 -19.39
CA LYS A 136 24.77 -1.64 -18.13
C LYS A 136 24.01 -2.71 -17.37
N TYR A 137 24.37 -2.85 -16.10
CA TYR A 137 23.58 -3.63 -15.16
C TYR A 137 22.26 -2.92 -14.88
N PHE A 138 21.17 -3.67 -14.90
CA PHE A 138 19.86 -3.21 -14.46
C PHE A 138 19.33 -4.11 -13.35
N ASP A 139 18.56 -3.51 -12.47
CA ASP A 139 17.92 -4.12 -11.31
C ASP A 139 16.65 -3.31 -11.04
N THR A 140 15.49 -3.85 -11.44
CA THR A 140 14.25 -3.06 -11.52
C THR A 140 13.02 -3.92 -11.23
N ALA A 141 12.06 -3.32 -10.55
CA ALA A 141 10.72 -3.88 -10.40
C ALA A 141 9.80 -3.39 -11.53
N ASN A 142 9.01 -4.30 -12.09
CA ASN A 142 7.91 -4.01 -13.00
C ASN A 142 6.57 -4.17 -12.27
N TYR A 143 5.61 -3.31 -12.59
CA TYR A 143 4.27 -3.30 -12.03
C TYR A 143 3.22 -3.28 -13.13
N THR A 144 2.18 -4.08 -12.95
CA THR A 144 0.98 -4.06 -13.80
C THR A 144 -0.23 -3.58 -13.01
N LEU A 145 -0.68 -2.37 -13.31
CA LEU A 145 -1.89 -1.79 -12.72
C LEU A 145 -3.07 -1.93 -13.68
N LYS A 146 -4.11 -2.63 -13.24
CA LYS A 146 -5.38 -2.73 -13.95
C LYS A 146 -6.36 -1.70 -13.41
N VAL A 147 -6.97 -0.96 -14.32
CA VAL A 147 -7.95 0.08 -14.03
C VAL A 147 -9.23 -0.23 -14.78
N ILE A 148 -10.32 -0.37 -14.05
CA ILE A 148 -11.65 -0.60 -14.60
C ILE A 148 -12.49 0.65 -14.32
N THR A 149 -13.07 1.18 -15.38
CA THR A 149 -14.11 2.21 -15.32
C THR A 149 -15.39 1.60 -15.88
N LYS A 150 -16.54 2.28 -15.73
CA LYS A 150 -17.82 1.80 -16.25
C LYS A 150 -17.77 1.31 -17.72
N ASP A 151 -16.98 1.98 -18.55
CA ASP A 151 -16.99 1.77 -20.00
C ASP A 151 -15.69 1.13 -20.54
N THR A 152 -14.61 1.08 -19.74
CA THR A 152 -13.31 0.57 -20.22
C THR A 152 -12.51 -0.16 -19.15
N ILE A 153 -11.76 -1.18 -19.58
CA ILE A 153 -10.71 -1.84 -18.80
C ILE A 153 -9.38 -1.49 -19.46
N LYS A 154 -8.42 -0.98 -18.69
CA LYS A 154 -7.07 -0.66 -19.15
C LYS A 154 -6.04 -1.26 -18.22
N SER A 155 -4.94 -1.73 -18.78
CA SER A 155 -3.78 -2.19 -18.02
C SER A 155 -2.59 -1.29 -18.33
N PHE A 156 -1.85 -0.93 -17.29
CA PHE A 156 -0.68 -0.08 -17.36
C PHE A 156 0.51 -0.85 -16.80
N ASN A 157 1.53 -1.06 -17.65
CA ASN A 157 2.77 -1.72 -17.29
C ASN A 157 3.87 -0.67 -17.18
N PHE A 158 4.56 -0.61 -16.05
CA PHE A 158 5.60 0.38 -15.82
C PHE A 158 6.67 -0.14 -14.85
N TYR A 159 7.89 0.34 -15.06
CA TYR A 159 9.03 0.05 -14.20
C TYR A 159 9.18 1.10 -13.09
N ASP A 160 9.76 0.70 -11.96
CA ASP A 160 10.10 1.58 -10.84
C ASP A 160 10.91 2.83 -11.24
N SER A 161 11.77 2.70 -12.26
CA SER A 161 12.60 3.76 -12.82
C SER A 161 11.76 4.93 -13.37
N ILE A 162 10.54 4.67 -13.84
CA ILE A 162 9.62 5.69 -14.34
C ILE A 162 8.93 6.40 -13.15
N ILE A 163 8.64 5.67 -12.07
CA ILE A 163 8.01 6.21 -10.85
C ILE A 163 8.90 7.29 -10.22
N LYS A 164 10.22 7.06 -10.18
CA LYS A 164 11.23 8.01 -9.69
C LYS A 164 11.17 9.38 -10.38
N ASN A 165 10.67 9.44 -11.62
CA ASN A 165 10.53 10.66 -12.41
C ASN A 165 9.10 11.21 -12.46
N LYS A 166 8.25 10.86 -11.47
CA LYS A 166 6.82 11.18 -11.41
C LYS A 166 6.04 10.49 -12.53
N TYR A 167 5.32 9.43 -12.17
CA TYR A 167 4.49 8.68 -13.11
C TYR A 167 3.00 8.97 -12.88
N THR A 168 2.34 9.53 -13.89
CA THR A 168 0.91 9.85 -13.86
C THR A 168 0.16 9.09 -14.94
N ILE A 169 -0.88 8.36 -14.55
CA ILE A 169 -1.81 7.72 -15.46
C ILE A 169 -3.01 8.65 -15.66
N ALA A 170 -3.20 9.12 -16.88
CA ALA A 170 -4.34 9.95 -17.26
C ALA A 170 -5.53 9.08 -17.71
N LEU A 171 -6.65 9.20 -17.01
CA LEU A 171 -7.94 8.60 -17.37
C LEU A 171 -8.90 9.71 -17.82
N GLU A 172 -10.11 9.38 -18.28
CA GLU A 172 -11.04 10.39 -18.78
C GLU A 172 -11.43 11.42 -17.70
N ASN A 173 -11.86 10.94 -16.53
CA ASN A 173 -12.35 11.76 -15.42
C ASN A 173 -11.39 11.83 -14.21
N TYR A 174 -10.28 11.10 -14.28
CA TYR A 174 -9.36 10.92 -13.15
C TYR A 174 -7.91 11.03 -13.60
N THR A 175 -7.05 11.33 -12.64
CA THR A 175 -5.61 11.05 -12.73
C THR A 175 -5.21 10.16 -11.58
N ILE A 176 -4.30 9.23 -11.84
CA ILE A 176 -3.67 8.41 -10.82
C ILE A 176 -2.19 8.76 -10.84
N ASP A 177 -1.70 9.39 -9.78
CA ASP A 177 -0.28 9.66 -9.61
C ASP A 177 0.32 8.54 -8.76
N ILE A 178 1.33 7.85 -9.31
CA ILE A 178 2.14 6.88 -8.59
C ILE A 178 3.32 7.63 -7.98
N LEU A 179 3.38 7.66 -6.66
CA LEU A 179 4.30 8.49 -5.88
C LEU A 179 5.57 7.73 -5.52
N SER A 180 5.41 6.48 -5.11
CA SER A 180 6.51 5.60 -4.74
C SER A 180 6.07 4.14 -4.86
N ASP A 181 7.04 3.23 -4.79
CA ASP A 181 6.82 1.80 -4.84
C ASP A 181 7.67 1.07 -3.80
N ARG A 182 7.21 -0.13 -3.46
CA ARG A 182 8.00 -1.09 -2.68
C ARG A 182 7.75 -2.48 -3.22
N TYR A 183 8.78 -3.09 -3.78
CA TYR A 183 8.80 -4.49 -4.11
C TYR A 183 9.45 -5.31 -3.00
N THR A 184 8.86 -6.46 -2.70
CA THR A 184 9.47 -7.55 -1.93
C THR A 184 9.23 -8.84 -2.70
N HIS A 185 10.08 -9.85 -2.51
CA HIS A 185 9.96 -11.13 -3.24
C HIS A 185 8.57 -11.79 -3.16
N THR A 186 7.75 -11.44 -2.17
CA THR A 186 6.43 -12.04 -1.93
C THR A 186 5.27 -11.05 -2.01
N SER A 187 5.54 -9.75 -2.14
CA SER A 187 4.49 -8.74 -2.19
C SER A 187 4.98 -7.44 -2.82
N CYS A 188 4.06 -6.68 -3.39
CA CYS A 188 4.35 -5.35 -3.88
C CYS A 188 3.29 -4.35 -3.43
N LEU A 189 3.75 -3.10 -3.37
CA LEU A 189 2.98 -1.98 -2.89
C LEU A 189 3.27 -0.77 -3.76
N LEU A 190 2.21 -0.06 -4.14
CA LEU A 190 2.29 1.24 -4.80
C LEU A 190 1.68 2.30 -3.90
N GLU A 191 2.43 3.36 -3.61
CA GLU A 191 1.88 4.57 -3.02
C GLU A 191 1.32 5.45 -4.11
N MET A 192 0.06 5.85 -3.96
CA MET A 192 -0.65 6.57 -5.01
C MET A 192 -1.66 7.56 -4.46
N ILE A 193 -2.01 8.52 -5.29
CA ILE A 193 -3.11 9.46 -5.08
C ILE A 193 -3.98 9.48 -6.34
N ILE A 194 -5.29 9.48 -6.13
CA ILE A 194 -6.26 9.55 -7.23
C ILE A 194 -6.96 10.89 -7.15
N ASN A 195 -6.86 11.68 -8.19
CA ASN A 195 -7.48 12.99 -8.28
C ASN A 195 -8.60 12.97 -9.33
N LYS A 196 -9.62 13.80 -9.09
CA LYS A 196 -10.60 14.12 -10.13
C LYS A 196 -9.97 15.15 -11.07
N LYS A 197 -10.21 15.00 -12.37
CA LYS A 197 -9.90 16.05 -13.34
C LYS A 197 -10.86 17.23 -13.22
#